data_AF-A0A2I0IVG6-F1
#
_entry.id   AF-A0A2I0IVG6-F1
#
_cell.length_a   1.000
_cell.length_b   1.000
_cell.length_c   1.000
_cell.angle_alpha   90.00
_cell.angle_beta   90.00
_cell.angle_gamma   90.00
#
_symmetry.space_group_name_H-M   'P 1'
#
loop_
_entity.id
_entity.type
_entity.pdbx_description
1 polymer ?
#
loop_
_entity_poly.entity_id
_entity_poly.type
_entity_poly.pdbx_seq_one_letter_code
_entity_poly.pdbx_strand_id
1 'polypeptide(L)'
;MQYEKGLVLLGSMGALSLMTILSVVIGRIFQSVPAQFQTTLPVGEYAAVTLLIFFGLKSIKDAWDLPTIVRSGEKNGPELDEYVEAEELLKKKVSKRLSNPLEIVWKSFSLVFFAEWGDRSMLATIALGAAQSPWGVASGAIGGHLLATSFAILGGAFLANYISEKLVGYLGGVLFLVFAVATFFGVF
;
A
#
# COMPACT_ATOMS: atom_id res chain seq x y z
N MET A 1 -17.22 -14.32 0.65
CA MET A 1 -16.13 -13.38 0.99
C MET A 1 -15.08 -13.92 1.96
N GLN A 2 -15.36 -14.83 2.91
CA GLN A 2 -14.31 -15.30 3.86
C GLN A 2 -13.19 -16.13 3.21
N TYR A 3 -13.50 -16.97 2.20
CA TYR A 3 -12.48 -17.72 1.45
C TYR A 3 -11.52 -16.82 0.66
N GLU A 4 -11.95 -15.63 0.23
CA GLU A 4 -11.08 -14.69 -0.49
C GLU A 4 -10.05 -14.03 0.43
N LYS A 5 -10.37 -13.84 1.71
CA LYS A 5 -9.43 -13.23 2.67
C LYS A 5 -8.18 -14.08 2.88
N GLY A 6 -8.34 -15.42 2.91
CA GLY A 6 -7.21 -16.35 3.02
C GLY A 6 -6.33 -16.35 1.77
N LEU A 7 -6.94 -16.25 0.58
CA LEU A 7 -6.21 -16.17 -0.69
C LEU A 7 -5.45 -14.84 -0.84
N VAL A 8 -6.06 -13.73 -0.41
CA VAL A 8 -5.41 -12.41 -0.37
C VAL A 8 -4.24 -12.43 0.61
N LEU A 9 -4.42 -12.98 1.83
CA LEU A 9 -3.35 -13.15 2.81
C LEU A 9 -2.20 -13.98 2.24
N LEU A 10 -2.49 -15.10 1.56
CA LEU A 10 -1.47 -15.94 0.96
C LEU A 10 -0.67 -15.18 -0.10
N GLY A 11 -1.34 -14.43 -0.98
CA GLY A 11 -0.70 -13.60 -1.98
C GLY A 11 0.18 -12.50 -1.37
N SER A 12 -0.35 -11.74 -0.39
CA SER A 12 0.38 -10.67 0.28
C SER A 12 1.57 -11.20 1.08
N MET A 13 1.41 -12.31 1.80
CA MET A 13 2.49 -12.92 2.57
C MET A 13 3.57 -13.52 1.67
N GLY A 14 3.20 -14.09 0.52
CA GLY A 14 4.16 -14.52 -0.48
C GLY A 14 5.03 -13.37 -0.98
N ALA A 15 4.42 -12.21 -1.25
CA ALA A 15 5.14 -11.01 -1.69
C ALA A 15 6.09 -10.48 -0.61
N LEU A 16 5.60 -10.28 0.61
CA LEU A 16 6.38 -9.77 1.73
C LEU A 16 7.52 -10.72 2.11
N SER A 17 7.28 -12.03 2.09
CA SER A 17 8.31 -13.03 2.38
C SER A 17 9.39 -13.05 1.30
N LEU A 18 9.01 -12.99 0.02
CA LEU A 18 9.96 -12.92 -1.08
C LEU A 18 10.83 -11.66 -0.96
N MET A 19 10.19 -10.50 -0.75
CA MET A 19 10.89 -9.23 -0.55
C MET A 19 11.86 -9.29 0.63
N THR A 20 11.44 -9.86 1.76
CA THR A 20 12.27 -9.99 2.97
C THR A 20 13.49 -10.86 2.70
N ILE A 21 13.31 -12.02 2.07
CA ILE A 21 14.41 -12.93 1.75
C ILE A 21 15.40 -12.25 0.80
N LEU A 22 14.90 -11.61 -0.27
CA LEU A 22 15.74 -10.86 -1.20
C LEU A 22 16.52 -9.77 -0.47
N SER A 23 15.88 -9.02 0.42
CA SER A 23 16.49 -7.97 1.23
C SER A 23 17.60 -8.49 2.12
N VAL A 24 17.38 -9.62 2.80
CA VAL A 24 18.40 -10.24 3.67
C VAL A 24 19.58 -10.76 2.84
N VAL A 25 19.32 -11.37 1.68
CA VAL A 25 20.38 -11.82 0.76
C VAL A 25 21.19 -10.63 0.25
N ILE A 26 20.52 -9.56 -0.17
CA ILE A 26 21.16 -8.31 -0.60
C ILE A 26 21.99 -7.75 0.55
N GLY A 27 21.47 -7.67 1.77
CA GLY A 27 22.21 -7.23 2.96
C GLY A 27 23.48 -8.04 3.21
N ARG A 28 23.43 -9.35 3.00
CA ARG A 28 24.62 -10.21 3.08
C ARG A 28 25.62 -9.98 1.96
N ILE A 29 25.16 -9.69 0.74
CA ILE A 29 26.02 -9.31 -0.38
C ILE A 29 26.63 -7.93 -0.14
N PHE A 30 25.90 -6.99 0.47
CA PHE A 30 26.35 -5.63 0.77
C PHE A 30 27.49 -5.57 1.79
N GLN A 31 27.62 -6.56 2.68
CA GLN A 31 28.85 -6.72 3.48
C GLN A 31 30.11 -6.90 2.60
N SER A 32 29.95 -7.24 1.32
CA SER A 32 31.03 -7.51 0.36
C SER A 32 31.26 -6.38 -0.66
N VAL A 33 30.50 -5.28 -0.61
CA VAL A 33 30.58 -4.17 -1.59
C VAL A 33 31.16 -2.91 -0.94
N PRO A 34 32.20 -2.27 -1.51
CA PRO A 34 32.79 -1.04 -0.98
C PRO A 34 31.79 0.12 -0.96
N ALA A 35 31.92 1.02 0.02
CA ALA A 35 31.03 2.15 0.32
C ALA A 35 30.91 3.25 -0.79
N GLN A 36 31.43 3.01 -1.99
CA GLN A 36 31.52 3.98 -3.09
C GLN A 36 30.22 4.20 -3.89
N PHE A 37 29.12 3.50 -3.56
CA PHE A 37 27.81 3.68 -4.20
C PHE A 37 26.84 4.56 -3.40
N GLN A 38 27.33 5.32 -2.42
CA GLN A 38 26.53 6.33 -1.70
C GLN A 38 26.43 7.62 -2.54
N THR A 39 25.77 7.55 -3.69
CA THR A 39 25.35 8.79 -4.36
C THR A 39 24.23 9.41 -3.54
N THR A 40 24.62 10.33 -2.66
CA THR A 40 23.82 11.25 -1.85
C THR A 40 23.13 12.30 -2.74
N LEU A 41 22.56 11.89 -3.86
CA LEU A 41 21.79 12.81 -4.69
C LEU A 41 20.39 12.92 -4.08
N PRO A 42 19.96 14.11 -3.61
CA PRO A 42 18.65 14.34 -2.98
C PRO A 42 17.47 14.22 -3.96
N VAL A 43 17.67 13.60 -5.13
CA VAL A 43 16.64 13.34 -6.14
C VAL A 43 15.49 12.54 -5.54
N GLY A 44 15.79 11.60 -4.63
CA GLY A 44 14.77 10.81 -3.92
C GLY A 44 13.86 11.67 -3.04
N GLU A 45 14.43 12.62 -2.29
CA GLU A 45 13.66 13.53 -1.41
C GLU A 45 12.78 14.47 -2.22
N TYR A 46 13.33 15.11 -3.26
CA TYR A 46 12.55 16.00 -4.13
C TYR A 46 11.44 15.25 -4.88
N ALA A 47 11.71 14.02 -5.36
CA ALA A 47 10.70 13.18 -5.99
C ALA A 47 9.61 12.76 -4.99
N ALA A 48 9.99 12.36 -3.76
CA ALA A 48 9.05 12.00 -2.71
C ALA A 48 8.16 13.18 -2.34
N VAL A 49 8.71 14.38 -2.10
CA VAL A 49 7.93 15.59 -1.79
C VAL A 49 6.96 15.91 -2.93
N THR A 50 7.41 15.88 -4.19
CA THR A 50 6.57 16.16 -5.35
C THR A 50 5.41 15.18 -5.46
N LEU A 51 5.69 13.88 -5.32
CA LEU A 51 4.66 12.84 -5.37
C LEU A 51 3.68 12.94 -4.19
N LEU A 52 4.17 13.20 -2.97
CA LEU A 52 3.33 13.35 -1.78
C LEU A 52 2.40 14.56 -1.89
N ILE A 53 2.88 15.69 -2.43
CA ILE A 53 2.02 16.84 -2.71
C ILE A 53 0.98 16.48 -3.76
N PHE A 54 1.39 15.87 -4.87
CA PHE A 54 0.49 15.48 -5.96
C PHE A 54 -0.61 14.53 -5.48
N PHE A 55 -0.24 13.43 -4.81
CA PHE A 55 -1.19 12.45 -4.29
C PHE A 55 -2.02 13.02 -3.14
N GLY A 56 -1.45 13.89 -2.30
CA GLY A 56 -2.17 14.57 -1.23
C GLY A 56 -3.31 15.43 -1.76
N LEU A 57 -3.01 16.31 -2.72
CA LEU A 57 -4.01 17.18 -3.36
C LEU A 57 -5.02 16.36 -4.16
N LYS A 58 -4.56 15.35 -4.91
CA LYS A 58 -5.44 14.46 -5.68
C LYS A 58 -6.41 13.72 -4.76
N SER A 59 -5.94 13.15 -3.66
CA SER A 59 -6.79 12.41 -2.71
C SER A 59 -7.86 13.30 -2.07
N ILE A 60 -7.52 14.56 -1.75
CA ILE A 60 -8.50 15.54 -1.24
C ILE A 60 -9.52 15.92 -2.31
N LYS A 61 -9.06 16.12 -3.56
CA LYS A 61 -9.96 16.44 -4.68
C LYS A 61 -10.93 15.29 -4.95
N ASP A 62 -10.41 14.07 -5.07
CA ASP A 62 -11.22 12.86 -5.29
C ASP A 62 -12.25 12.68 -4.14
N ALA A 63 -11.85 12.97 -2.89
CA ALA A 63 -12.76 12.94 -1.74
C ALA A 63 -13.87 14.01 -1.78
N TRP A 64 -13.57 15.18 -2.36
CA TRP A 64 -14.53 16.28 -2.53
C TRP A 64 -15.55 15.96 -3.62
N ASP A 65 -15.08 15.42 -4.75
CA ASP A 65 -15.87 15.09 -5.93
C ASP A 65 -16.80 13.88 -5.71
N LEU A 66 -16.54 13.05 -4.70
CA LEU A 66 -17.47 12.00 -4.28
C LEU A 66 -18.84 12.60 -3.96
N PRO A 67 -19.96 11.96 -4.33
CA PRO A 67 -21.29 12.43 -3.95
C PRO A 67 -21.48 12.43 -2.43
N THR A 68 -21.85 13.57 -1.86
CA THR A 68 -22.31 13.62 -0.46
C THR A 68 -23.72 13.07 -0.43
N ILE A 69 -23.93 11.90 0.16
CA ILE A 69 -25.26 11.42 0.54
C ILE A 69 -25.77 12.29 1.71
N VAL A 70 -25.98 13.58 1.47
CA VAL A 70 -26.74 14.43 2.37
C VAL A 70 -28.17 14.36 1.87
N ARG A 71 -29.02 13.77 2.71
CA ARG A 71 -30.48 13.79 2.62
C ARG A 71 -30.96 15.25 2.59
N SER A 72 -30.96 15.85 1.42
CA SER A 72 -31.80 17.00 1.12
C SER A 72 -32.31 16.73 -0.29
N GLY A 73 -33.64 16.63 -0.40
CA GLY A 73 -34.30 16.33 -1.66
C GLY A 73 -33.81 17.26 -2.77
N GLU A 74 -33.87 16.76 -4.01
CA GLU A 74 -33.47 17.44 -5.23
C GLU A 74 -31.97 17.35 -5.60
N LYS A 75 -31.57 16.18 -6.10
CA LYS A 75 -31.12 15.98 -7.50
C LYS A 75 -30.64 14.54 -7.70
N ASN A 76 -31.53 13.68 -8.19
CA ASN A 76 -31.14 12.51 -8.97
C ASN A 76 -30.59 13.05 -10.30
N GLY A 77 -29.30 13.40 -10.33
CA GLY A 77 -28.63 13.81 -11.55
C GLY A 77 -28.26 12.58 -12.39
N PRO A 78 -28.40 12.62 -13.73
CA PRO A 78 -28.07 11.50 -14.61
C PRO A 78 -26.61 11.03 -14.47
N GLU A 79 -25.69 11.91 -14.08
CA GLU A 79 -24.30 11.55 -13.80
C GLU A 79 -24.16 10.57 -12.63
N LEU A 80 -24.96 10.70 -11.56
CA LEU A 80 -24.82 9.86 -10.37
C LEU A 80 -25.16 8.39 -10.68
N ASP A 81 -26.25 8.19 -11.44
CA ASP A 81 -26.69 6.88 -11.87
C ASP A 81 -25.68 6.27 -12.85
N GLU A 82 -25.08 7.07 -13.73
CA GLU A 82 -24.05 6.64 -14.68
C GLU A 82 -22.74 6.21 -13.98
N TYR A 83 -22.31 6.92 -12.93
CA TYR A 83 -21.15 6.53 -12.12
C TYR A 83 -21.40 5.23 -11.35
N VAL A 84 -22.57 5.08 -10.71
CA VAL A 84 -22.92 3.87 -9.96
C VAL A 84 -23.05 2.67 -10.89
N GLU A 85 -23.64 2.84 -12.08
CA GLU A 85 -23.75 1.79 -13.08
C GLU A 85 -22.37 1.42 -13.65
N ALA A 86 -21.50 2.40 -13.94
CA ALA A 86 -20.13 2.13 -14.39
C ALA A 86 -19.32 1.36 -13.35
N GLU A 87 -19.48 1.69 -12.06
CA GLU A 87 -18.83 0.99 -10.95
C GLU A 87 -19.36 -0.44 -10.79
N GLU A 88 -20.69 -0.64 -10.88
CA GLU A 88 -21.30 -1.96 -10.84
C GLU A 88 -20.86 -2.84 -12.03
N LEU A 89 -20.79 -2.28 -13.24
CA LEU A 89 -20.32 -2.98 -14.43
C LEU A 89 -18.83 -3.33 -14.32
N LEU A 90 -18.01 -2.43 -13.77
CA LEU A 90 -16.61 -2.72 -13.47
C LEU A 90 -16.49 -3.82 -12.42
N LYS A 91 -17.21 -3.74 -11.29
CA LYS A 91 -17.22 -4.77 -10.25
C LYS A 91 -17.69 -6.11 -10.79
N LYS A 92 -18.75 -6.17 -11.61
CA LYS A 92 -19.20 -7.42 -12.25
C LYS A 92 -18.16 -7.96 -13.22
N LYS A 93 -17.53 -7.12 -14.05
CA LYS A 93 -16.51 -7.55 -15.01
C LYS A 93 -15.23 -8.03 -14.30
N VAL A 94 -14.82 -7.34 -13.24
CA VAL A 94 -13.70 -7.69 -12.37
C VAL A 94 -13.99 -8.97 -11.60
N SER A 95 -15.19 -9.12 -11.01
CA SER A 95 -15.64 -10.31 -10.28
C SER A 95 -15.78 -11.54 -11.19
N LYS A 96 -16.33 -11.38 -12.39
CA LYS A 96 -16.46 -12.46 -13.39
C LYS A 96 -15.10 -12.92 -13.92
N ARG A 97 -14.10 -12.02 -13.92
CA ARG A 97 -12.68 -12.33 -14.21
C ARG A 97 -11.98 -12.99 -13.01
N LEU A 98 -12.37 -12.64 -11.78
CA LEU A 98 -11.78 -13.11 -10.51
C LEU A 98 -12.40 -14.41 -9.94
N SER A 99 -12.87 -15.32 -10.80
CA SER A 99 -13.39 -16.61 -10.33
C SER A 99 -12.29 -17.63 -10.01
N ASN A 100 -11.06 -17.41 -10.48
CA ASN A 100 -9.94 -18.32 -10.25
C ASN A 100 -9.17 -17.99 -8.97
N PRO A 101 -9.02 -18.93 -8.02
CA PRO A 101 -8.33 -18.68 -6.75
C PRO A 101 -6.84 -18.30 -6.95
N LEU A 102 -6.20 -18.84 -7.98
CA LEU A 102 -4.82 -18.48 -8.35
C LEU A 102 -4.71 -17.04 -8.86
N GLU A 103 -5.74 -16.50 -9.53
CA GLU A 103 -5.73 -15.13 -10.02
C GLU A 103 -5.81 -14.12 -8.86
N ILE A 104 -6.58 -14.44 -7.82
CA ILE A 104 -6.68 -13.64 -6.60
C ILE A 104 -5.32 -13.59 -5.88
N VAL A 105 -4.67 -14.75 -5.72
CA VAL A 105 -3.33 -14.84 -5.12
C VAL A 105 -2.33 -14.03 -5.94
N TRP A 106 -2.30 -14.22 -7.26
CA TRP A 106 -1.34 -13.55 -8.15
C TRP A 106 -1.51 -12.03 -8.17
N LYS A 107 -2.74 -11.53 -8.22
CA LYS A 107 -3.02 -10.10 -8.16
C LYS A 107 -2.63 -9.51 -6.81
N SER A 108 -3.00 -10.16 -5.71
CA SER A 108 -2.65 -9.70 -4.36
C SER A 108 -1.14 -9.70 -4.15
N PHE A 109 -0.46 -10.76 -4.61
CA PHE A 109 0.99 -10.85 -4.62
C PHE A 109 1.62 -9.70 -5.41
N SER A 110 1.21 -9.51 -6.67
CA SER A 110 1.83 -8.52 -7.54
C SER A 110 1.62 -7.10 -7.00
N LEU A 111 0.41 -6.80 -6.52
CA LEU A 111 0.08 -5.50 -5.95
C LEU A 111 0.95 -5.20 -4.73
N VAL A 112 1.05 -6.13 -3.78
CA VAL A 112 1.86 -5.95 -2.57
C VAL A 112 3.35 -5.91 -2.88
N PHE A 113 3.82 -6.79 -3.76
CA PHE A 113 5.22 -6.85 -4.15
C PHE A 113 5.70 -5.53 -4.74
N PHE A 114 4.96 -4.96 -5.71
CA PHE A 114 5.32 -3.67 -6.30
C PHE A 114 5.10 -2.49 -5.36
N ALA A 115 4.10 -2.55 -4.48
CA ALA A 115 3.84 -1.48 -3.51
C ALA A 115 4.95 -1.38 -2.44
N GLU A 116 5.49 -2.51 -2.01
CA GLU A 116 6.53 -2.60 -0.97
C GLU A 116 7.94 -2.63 -1.57
N TRP A 117 8.07 -2.68 -2.91
CA TRP A 117 9.37 -2.73 -3.57
C TRP A 117 10.15 -1.43 -3.37
N GLY A 118 11.30 -1.54 -2.70
CA GLY A 118 12.17 -0.39 -2.44
C GLY A 118 11.64 0.55 -1.36
N ASP A 119 10.68 0.11 -0.55
CA ASP A 119 10.21 0.87 0.59
C ASP A 119 11.26 0.92 1.73
N ARG A 120 10.95 1.68 2.78
CA ARG A 120 11.80 1.81 3.97
C ARG A 120 11.97 0.48 4.71
N SER A 121 10.93 -0.36 4.77
CA SER A 121 11.02 -1.69 5.37
C SER A 121 12.01 -2.60 4.62
N MET A 122 12.08 -2.50 3.29
CA MET A 122 13.08 -3.20 2.46
C MET A 122 14.50 -2.75 2.82
N LEU A 123 14.75 -1.43 2.84
CA LEU A 123 16.06 -0.87 3.19
C LEU A 123 16.48 -1.19 4.63
N ALA A 124 15.54 -1.12 5.58
CA ALA A 124 15.78 -1.49 6.98
C ALA A 124 16.15 -2.99 7.10
N THR A 125 15.48 -3.86 6.35
CA THR A 125 15.76 -5.30 6.33
C THR A 125 17.13 -5.61 5.71
N ILE A 126 17.52 -4.90 4.65
CA ILE A 126 18.87 -4.98 4.06
C ILE A 126 19.93 -4.60 5.12
N ALA A 127 19.76 -3.46 5.77
CA ALA A 127 20.69 -2.97 6.78
C ALA A 127 20.79 -3.94 7.97
N LEU A 128 19.66 -4.45 8.45
CA LEU A 128 19.62 -5.38 9.57
C LEU A 128 20.16 -6.76 9.17
N GLY A 129 19.91 -7.24 7.95
CA GLY A 129 20.47 -8.48 7.41
C GLY A 129 21.99 -8.42 7.20
N ALA A 130 22.52 -7.22 6.95
CA ALA A 130 23.95 -6.94 6.92
C ALA A 130 24.57 -6.84 8.33
N ALA A 131 23.83 -6.39 9.33
CA ALA A 131 24.35 -6.19 10.69
C ALA A 131 24.17 -7.42 11.61
N GLN A 132 23.14 -8.24 11.38
CA GLN A 132 22.69 -9.29 12.31
C GLN A 132 22.58 -10.66 11.63
N SER A 133 22.08 -11.66 12.38
CA SER A 133 21.89 -13.02 11.84
C SER A 133 20.75 -13.03 10.80
N PRO A 134 20.99 -13.47 9.54
CA PRO A 134 20.02 -13.39 8.45
C PRO A 134 18.80 -14.26 8.70
N TRP A 135 18.99 -15.42 9.34
CA TRP A 135 17.88 -16.28 9.76
C TRP A 135 16.98 -15.59 10.81
N GLY A 136 17.58 -14.90 11.78
CA GLY A 136 16.83 -14.14 12.79
C GLY A 136 16.09 -12.95 12.19
N VAL A 137 16.74 -12.22 11.28
CA VAL A 137 16.13 -11.07 10.59
C VAL A 137 14.99 -11.51 9.68
N ALA A 138 15.21 -12.54 8.85
CA ALA A 138 14.18 -13.05 7.94
C ALA A 138 12.96 -13.58 8.70
N SER A 139 13.17 -14.42 9.72
CA SER A 139 12.06 -14.99 10.50
C SER A 139 11.32 -13.93 11.32
N GLY A 140 12.04 -12.99 11.94
CA GLY A 140 11.45 -11.88 12.68
C GLY A 140 10.64 -10.94 11.80
N ALA A 141 11.19 -10.53 10.65
CA ALA A 141 10.51 -9.64 9.71
C ALA A 141 9.26 -10.32 9.09
N ILE A 142 9.37 -11.57 8.62
CA ILE A 142 8.23 -12.32 8.11
C ILE A 142 7.15 -12.49 9.20
N GLY A 143 7.54 -12.80 10.43
CA GLY A 143 6.62 -12.90 11.56
C GLY A 143 5.92 -11.57 11.87
N GLY A 144 6.66 -10.47 11.87
CA GLY A 144 6.09 -9.12 12.06
C GLY A 144 5.10 -8.74 10.96
N HIS A 145 5.47 -8.98 9.69
CA HIS A 145 4.59 -8.77 8.54
C HIS A 145 3.32 -9.63 8.65
N LEU A 146 3.44 -10.90 8.99
CA LEU A 146 2.30 -11.79 9.19
C LEU A 146 1.31 -11.22 10.21
N LEU A 147 1.82 -10.77 11.36
CA LEU A 147 0.99 -10.19 12.41
C LEU A 147 0.31 -8.90 11.92
N ALA A 148 1.07 -7.96 11.36
CA ALA A 148 0.54 -6.69 10.88
C ALA A 148 -0.52 -6.88 9.79
N THR A 149 -0.25 -7.74 8.78
CA THR A 149 -1.19 -8.04 7.70
C THR A 149 -2.42 -8.78 8.21
N SER A 150 -2.27 -9.68 9.18
CA SER A 150 -3.42 -10.36 9.80
C SER A 150 -4.33 -9.37 10.52
N PHE A 151 -3.78 -8.44 11.29
CA PHE A 151 -4.55 -7.36 11.90
C PHE A 151 -5.25 -6.48 10.86
N ALA A 152 -4.56 -6.12 9.77
CA ALA A 152 -5.14 -5.33 8.70
C ALA A 152 -6.33 -6.04 8.00
N ILE A 153 -6.23 -7.35 7.75
CA ILE A 153 -7.31 -8.11 7.09
C ILE A 153 -8.51 -8.36 8.02
N LEU A 154 -8.25 -8.63 9.30
CA LEU A 154 -9.30 -8.81 10.30
C LEU A 154 -10.00 -7.48 10.61
N GLY A 155 -9.22 -6.42 10.85
CA GLY A 155 -9.70 -5.10 11.19
C GLY A 155 -10.26 -4.31 10.00
N GLY A 156 -9.74 -4.52 8.80
CA GLY A 156 -10.11 -3.73 7.61
C GLY A 156 -11.58 -3.87 7.23
N ALA A 157 -12.16 -5.07 7.37
CA ALA A 157 -13.58 -5.28 7.12
C ALA A 157 -14.47 -4.60 8.19
N PHE A 158 -14.00 -4.49 9.43
CA PHE A 158 -14.70 -3.75 10.47
C PHE A 158 -14.59 -2.24 10.17
N LEU A 159 -13.38 -1.76 9.91
CA LEU A 159 -13.10 -0.34 9.68
C LEU A 159 -13.80 0.23 8.45
N ALA A 160 -13.90 -0.55 7.37
CA ALA A 160 -14.61 -0.16 6.15
C ALA A 160 -16.12 0.06 6.36
N ASN A 161 -16.73 -0.53 7.39
CA ASN A 161 -18.14 -0.28 7.71
C ASN A 161 -18.36 1.00 8.51
N TYR A 162 -17.30 1.55 9.14
CA TYR A 162 -17.39 2.74 10.00
C TYR A 162 -16.79 4.00 9.37
N ILE A 163 -15.87 3.87 8.41
CA ILE A 163 -15.22 5.01 7.76
C ILE A 163 -15.77 5.18 6.33
N SER A 164 -16.27 6.37 6.02
CA SER A 164 -16.72 6.70 4.66
C SER A 164 -15.55 6.91 3.71
N GLU A 165 -15.74 6.61 2.42
CA GLU A 165 -14.71 6.81 1.40
C GLU A 165 -14.25 8.27 1.31
N LYS A 166 -15.15 9.23 1.55
CA LYS A 166 -14.80 10.64 1.70
C LYS A 166 -13.80 10.87 2.83
N LEU A 167 -14.06 10.30 4.01
CA LEU A 167 -13.15 10.44 5.15
C LEU A 167 -11.81 9.78 4.87
N VAL A 168 -11.78 8.61 4.21
CA VAL A 168 -10.53 7.97 3.80
C VAL A 168 -9.73 8.87 2.87
N GLY A 169 -10.37 9.47 1.86
CA GLY A 169 -9.70 10.34 0.90
C GLY A 169 -9.19 11.65 1.53
N TYR A 170 -9.96 12.27 2.44
CA TYR A 170 -9.50 13.46 3.17
C TYR A 170 -8.35 13.13 4.12
N LEU A 171 -8.49 12.08 4.95
CA LEU A 171 -7.45 11.70 5.91
C LEU A 171 -6.16 11.28 5.20
N GLY A 172 -6.26 10.45 4.15
CA GLY A 172 -5.13 10.05 3.33
C GLY A 172 -4.46 11.24 2.65
N GLY A 173 -5.25 12.16 2.10
CA GLY A 173 -4.75 13.35 1.45
C GLY A 173 -4.03 14.32 2.40
N VAL A 174 -4.62 14.60 3.56
CA VAL A 174 -3.98 15.41 4.62
C VAL A 174 -2.70 14.73 5.11
N LEU A 175 -2.71 13.42 5.31
CA LEU A 175 -1.55 12.67 5.76
C LEU A 175 -0.40 12.74 4.74
N PHE A 176 -0.69 12.62 3.44
CA PHE A 176 0.31 12.81 2.39
C PHE A 176 0.91 14.23 2.39
N LEU A 177 0.09 15.27 2.60
CA LEU A 177 0.60 16.64 2.70
C LEU A 177 1.47 16.85 3.94
N VAL A 178 1.09 16.27 5.09
CA VAL A 178 1.91 16.31 6.30
C VAL A 178 3.26 15.62 6.07
N PHE A 179 3.27 14.45 5.43
CA PHE A 179 4.51 13.76 5.09
C PHE A 179 5.34 14.52 4.05
N ALA A 180 4.72 15.21 3.09
CA ALA A 180 5.45 16.06 2.15
C ALA A 180 6.20 17.18 2.90
N VAL A 181 5.52 17.86 3.82
CA VAL A 181 6.12 18.93 4.63
C VAL A 181 7.22 18.37 5.54
N ALA A 182 6.97 17.24 6.20
CA ALA A 182 7.96 16.61 7.06
C ALA A 182 9.21 16.15 6.29
N THR A 183 9.03 15.60 5.09
CA THR A 183 10.14 15.20 4.20
C THR A 183 10.90 16.44 3.70
N PHE A 184 10.19 17.52 3.37
CA PHE A 184 10.82 18.78 2.95
C PHE A 184 11.70 19.42 4.05
N PHE A 185 11.29 19.31 5.32
CA PHE A 185 12.08 19.78 6.46
C PHE A 185 13.15 18.78 6.92
N GLY A 186 13.32 17.65 6.24
CA GLY A 186 14.32 16.63 6.61
C GLY A 186 14.04 15.96 7.96
N VAL A 187 12.78 15.91 8.38
CA VAL A 187 12.37 15.15 9.57
C VAL A 187 12.52 13.63 9.33
N PHE A 188 12.56 13.21 8.07
CA PHE A 188 12.66 11.82 7.63
C PHE A 188 13.53 11.64 6.40
#